data_AF-A0A087S4L9-F1
#
_entry.id   AF-A0A087S4L9-F1
#
_cell.length_a   1.000
_cell.length_b   1.000
_cell.length_c   1.000
_cell.angle_alpha   90.00
_cell.angle_beta   90.00
_cell.angle_gamma   90.00
#
_symmetry.space_group_name_H-M   'P 1'
#
loop_
_entity.id
_entity.type
_entity.pdbx_description
1 polymer ?
#
loop_
_entity_poly.entity_id
_entity_poly.type
_entity_poly.pdbx_seq_one_letter_code
_entity_poly.pdbx_strand_id
1 'polypeptide(L)'
;MEQEGHELLLPLVEEENICLPLPVNVVSKYWNIDLPMAEAIETAKKYAGFNGSILIEGIESAERHGLICKIVHSSMDELKKIIDSGVPLIVILPGIPEVTQHASIITGYNDEEKTILHYIQTGPFLKIYLKKNGLKKAN
;
A
#
# COMPACT_ATOMS: atom_id res chain seq x y z
N MET A 1 24.97 18.31 -1.75
CA MET A 1 23.58 18.63 -1.42
C MET A 1 22.94 17.29 -1.17
N GLU A 2 22.67 16.98 0.10
CA GLU A 2 22.03 15.71 0.47
C GLU A 2 20.62 15.73 -0.15
N GLN A 3 20.30 14.72 -0.96
CA GLN A 3 18.94 14.55 -1.46
C GLN A 3 18.04 14.37 -0.23
N GLU A 4 17.15 15.33 0.03
CA GLU A 4 15.99 15.11 0.89
C GLU A 4 15.20 13.98 0.24
N GLY A 5 15.39 12.75 0.73
CA GLY A 5 14.64 11.60 0.25
C GLY A 5 13.17 11.83 0.57
N HIS A 6 12.34 11.97 -0.46
CA HIS A 6 10.88 12.01 -0.33
C HIS A 6 10.35 10.61 -0.01
N GLU A 7 10.79 10.02 1.10
CA GLU A 7 10.48 8.65 1.51
C GLU A 7 10.04 8.58 2.97
N LEU A 8 8.92 7.90 3.20
CA LEU A 8 8.35 7.58 4.50
C LEU A 8 8.84 6.20 4.94
N LEU A 9 9.42 6.16 6.14
CA LEU A 9 9.81 4.91 6.78
C LEU A 9 8.57 4.26 7.40
N LEU A 10 8.13 3.15 6.81
CA LEU A 10 6.99 2.38 7.29
C LEU A 10 7.43 1.18 8.13
N PRO A 11 6.64 0.79 9.15
CA PRO A 11 6.95 -0.38 9.96
C PRO A 11 6.82 -1.67 9.14
N LEU A 12 7.68 -2.64 9.45
CA LEU A 12 7.51 -4.01 8.95
C LEU A 12 6.37 -4.68 9.72
N VAL A 13 5.44 -5.25 8.96
CA VAL A 13 4.27 -5.96 9.48
C VAL A 13 4.21 -7.31 8.80
N GLU A 14 4.02 -8.39 9.57
CA GLU A 14 3.89 -9.77 9.07
C GLU A 14 2.47 -10.31 9.20
N GLU A 15 1.67 -9.67 10.06
CA GLU A 15 0.32 -10.09 10.37
C GLU A 15 -0.70 -9.51 9.39
N GLU A 16 -1.43 -10.39 8.71
CA GLU A 16 -2.53 -10.00 7.83
C GLU A 16 -3.75 -10.92 7.97
N ASN A 17 -4.90 -10.39 7.61
CA ASN A 17 -6.16 -11.12 7.50
C ASN A 17 -6.94 -10.55 6.30
N ILE A 18 -7.89 -11.31 5.76
CA ILE A 18 -8.75 -10.81 4.67
C ILE A 18 -9.47 -9.51 5.06
N CYS A 19 -9.87 -9.34 6.33
CA CYS A 19 -10.51 -8.14 6.87
C CYS A 19 -9.53 -7.16 7.54
N LEU A 20 -8.25 -7.51 7.64
CA LEU A 20 -7.16 -6.61 8.07
C LEU A 20 -5.99 -6.77 7.10
N PRO A 21 -6.13 -6.25 5.87
CA PRO A 21 -5.11 -6.43 4.86
C PRO A 21 -3.86 -5.64 5.20
N LEU A 22 -2.72 -6.15 4.76
CA LEU A 22 -1.41 -5.59 5.07
C LEU A 22 -1.31 -4.07 4.85
N PRO A 23 -1.78 -3.47 3.73
CA PRO A 23 -1.70 -2.02 3.54
C PRO A 23 -2.35 -1.20 4.66
N VAL A 24 -3.50 -1.67 5.17
CA VAL A 24 -4.21 -1.01 6.27
C VAL A 24 -3.46 -1.18 7.57
N ASN A 25 -2.95 -2.39 7.85
CA ASN A 25 -2.24 -2.66 9.09
C ASN A 25 -0.93 -1.86 9.18
N VAL A 26 -0.16 -1.78 8.09
CA VAL A 26 1.07 -0.99 8.02
C VAL A 26 0.79 0.50 8.24
N VAL A 27 -0.21 1.08 7.55
CA VAL A 27 -0.58 2.49 7.74
C VAL A 27 -1.07 2.76 9.15
N SER A 28 -1.80 1.82 9.75
CA SER A 28 -2.28 1.97 11.13
C SER A 28 -1.13 1.98 12.13
N LYS A 29 -0.16 1.05 11.98
CA LYS A 29 1.04 1.02 12.81
C LYS A 29 1.95 2.23 12.58
N TYR A 30 2.00 2.79 11.38
CA TYR A 30 2.72 4.05 11.13
C TYR A 30 2.20 5.19 12.03
N TRP A 31 0.89 5.24 12.28
CA TRP A 31 0.26 6.18 13.20
C TRP A 31 0.21 5.70 14.66
N ASN A 32 0.99 4.66 15.01
CA ASN A 32 1.05 4.07 16.35
C ASN A 32 -0.33 3.57 16.86
N ILE A 33 -1.12 2.99 15.94
CA ILE A 33 -2.40 2.35 16.23
C ILE A 33 -2.29 0.86 15.93
N ASP A 34 -2.49 0.03 16.96
CA ASP A 34 -2.55 -1.42 16.83
C ASP A 34 -4.01 -1.85 16.62
N LEU A 35 -4.30 -2.38 15.43
CA LEU A 35 -5.62 -2.92 15.11
C LEU A 35 -5.77 -4.35 15.63
N PRO A 36 -6.86 -4.70 16.35
CA PRO A 36 -7.02 -6.03 16.92
C PRO A 36 -7.21 -7.12 15.86
N MET A 37 -6.24 -8.03 15.73
CA MET A 37 -6.36 -9.19 14.83
C MET A 37 -7.59 -10.07 15.15
N ALA A 38 -7.96 -10.17 16.43
CA ALA A 38 -9.13 -10.92 16.86
C ALA A 38 -10.44 -10.38 16.23
N GLU A 39 -10.57 -9.06 16.10
CA GLU A 39 -11.73 -8.42 15.45
C GLU A 39 -11.77 -8.74 13.96
N ALA A 40 -10.61 -8.71 13.31
CA ALA A 40 -10.48 -9.05 11.89
C ALA A 40 -10.85 -10.52 11.64
N ILE A 41 -10.37 -11.46 12.47
CA ILE A 41 -10.69 -12.89 12.39
C ILE A 41 -12.19 -13.13 12.58
N GLU A 42 -12.83 -12.47 13.54
CA GLU A 42 -14.27 -12.61 13.77
C GLU A 42 -15.07 -12.11 12.57
N THR A 43 -14.70 -10.94 12.04
CA THR A 43 -15.35 -10.32 10.89
C THR A 43 -15.18 -11.16 9.62
N ALA A 44 -14.00 -11.76 9.42
CA ALA A 44 -13.69 -12.63 8.30
C ALA A 44 -14.63 -13.85 8.18
N LYS A 45 -15.23 -14.30 9.29
CA LYS A 45 -16.19 -15.42 9.27
C LYS A 45 -17.42 -15.13 8.40
N LYS A 46 -17.80 -13.85 8.24
CA LYS A 46 -18.90 -13.42 7.36
C LYS A 46 -18.61 -13.65 5.87
N TYR A 47 -17.34 -13.82 5.53
CA TYR A 47 -16.82 -13.87 4.17
C TYR A 47 -16.23 -15.24 3.81
N ALA A 48 -16.78 -16.30 4.41
CA ALA A 48 -16.34 -17.67 4.15
C ALA A 48 -16.37 -17.98 2.64
N GLY A 49 -15.23 -18.39 2.09
CA GLY A 49 -15.08 -18.73 0.66
C GLY A 49 -14.78 -17.55 -0.26
N PHE A 50 -14.63 -16.33 0.27
CA PHE A 50 -14.13 -15.20 -0.51
C PHE A 50 -12.60 -15.26 -0.65
N ASN A 51 -12.10 -15.04 -1.87
CA ASN A 51 -10.67 -14.99 -2.15
C ASN A 51 -10.22 -13.54 -2.32
N GLY A 52 -9.33 -13.09 -1.45
CA GLY A 52 -8.75 -11.75 -1.49
C GLY A 52 -9.06 -10.92 -0.24
N SER A 53 -8.49 -9.73 -0.21
CA SER A 53 -8.68 -8.77 0.86
C SER A 53 -9.98 -7.99 0.70
N ILE A 54 -10.63 -7.73 1.83
CA ILE A 54 -11.82 -6.90 1.97
C ILE A 54 -11.36 -5.58 2.57
N LEU A 55 -10.84 -4.70 1.70
CA LEU A 55 -10.17 -3.47 2.10
C LEU A 55 -11.06 -2.56 2.96
N ILE A 56 -12.36 -2.52 2.66
CA ILE A 56 -13.32 -1.68 3.41
C ILE A 56 -13.46 -2.11 4.87
N GLU A 57 -13.41 -3.41 5.19
CA GLU A 57 -13.48 -3.89 6.58
C GLU A 57 -12.26 -3.45 7.38
N GLY A 58 -11.09 -3.47 6.74
CA GLY A 58 -9.86 -2.94 7.33
C GLY A 58 -9.95 -1.44 7.58
N ILE A 59 -10.44 -0.69 6.59
CA ILE A 59 -10.63 0.77 6.71
C ILE A 59 -11.60 1.11 7.85
N GLU A 60 -12.75 0.44 7.92
CA GLU A 60 -13.72 0.68 8.98
C GLU A 60 -13.15 0.31 10.37
N SER A 61 -12.34 -0.75 10.45
CA SER A 61 -11.60 -1.10 11.67
C SER A 61 -10.63 0.02 12.07
N ALA A 62 -9.87 0.55 11.11
CA ALA A 62 -8.97 1.69 11.34
C ALA A 62 -9.74 2.94 11.83
N GLU A 63 -10.89 3.25 11.24
CA GLU A 63 -11.72 4.40 11.64
C GLU A 63 -12.30 4.24 13.04
N ARG A 64 -12.74 3.03 13.42
CA ARG A 64 -13.17 2.71 14.80
C ARG A 64 -12.06 2.95 15.83
N HIS A 65 -10.80 2.90 15.41
CA HIS A 65 -9.63 3.11 16.26
C HIS A 65 -9.01 4.51 16.14
N GLY A 66 -9.75 5.47 15.58
CA GLY A 66 -9.38 6.89 15.63
C GLY A 66 -8.63 7.41 14.40
N LEU A 67 -8.50 6.60 13.35
CA LEU A 67 -8.07 7.09 12.04
C LEU A 67 -9.25 7.69 11.28
N ILE A 68 -8.94 8.49 10.25
CA ILE A 68 -9.93 9.04 9.34
C ILE A 68 -9.54 8.60 7.93
N CYS A 69 -10.46 7.96 7.21
CA CYS A 69 -10.23 7.63 5.82
C CYS A 69 -10.77 8.73 4.91
N LYS A 70 -10.00 9.08 3.87
CA LYS A 70 -10.48 9.91 2.76
C LYS A 70 -10.09 9.26 1.45
N ILE A 71 -11.09 8.86 0.66
CA ILE A 71 -10.88 8.31 -0.68
C ILE A 71 -10.87 9.48 -1.67
N VAL A 72 -9.76 9.66 -2.38
CA VAL A 72 -9.58 10.74 -3.35
C VAL A 72 -9.12 10.20 -4.69
N HIS A 73 -9.55 10.85 -5.76
CA HIS A 73 -8.94 10.70 -7.08
C HIS A 73 -7.97 11.87 -7.28
N SER A 74 -6.68 11.59 -7.38
CA SER A 74 -5.64 12.62 -7.37
C SER A 74 -4.70 12.51 -8.58
N SER A 75 -4.11 13.64 -8.94
CA SER A 75 -2.99 13.72 -9.86
C SER A 75 -1.67 13.26 -9.20
N MET A 76 -0.63 13.09 -10.00
CA MET A 76 0.70 12.74 -9.50
C MET A 76 1.29 13.83 -8.61
N ASP A 77 1.04 15.11 -8.91
CA ASP A 77 1.55 16.23 -8.13
C ASP A 77 0.88 16.33 -6.74
N GLU A 78 -0.41 16.01 -6.67
CA GLU A 78 -1.13 15.93 -5.40
C GLU A 78 -0.64 14.75 -4.56
N LEU A 79 -0.38 13.60 -5.19
CA LEU A 79 0.18 12.42 -4.53
C LEU A 79 1.53 12.75 -3.86
N LYS A 80 2.43 13.43 -4.58
CA LYS A 80 3.73 13.87 -4.03
C LYS A 80 3.57 14.81 -2.83
N LYS A 81 2.68 15.80 -2.93
CA LYS A 81 2.39 16.72 -1.81
C LYS A 81 1.90 16.00 -0.55
N ILE A 82 1.13 14.92 -0.71
CA ILE A 82 0.66 14.13 0.43
C ILE A 82 1.82 13.35 1.05
N ILE A 83 2.70 12.76 0.24
CA ILE A 83 3.92 12.08 0.73
C ILE A 83 4.80 13.08 1.49
N ASP A 84 5.02 14.27 0.93
CA ASP A 84 5.82 15.33 1.55
C ASP A 84 5.22 15.81 2.88
N SER A 85 3.90 15.66 3.05
CA SER A 85 3.21 15.98 4.31
C SER A 85 3.37 14.90 5.39
N GLY A 86 4.08 13.81 5.12
CA GLY A 86 4.27 12.71 6.06
C GLY A 86 3.12 11.71 6.08
N VAL A 87 2.26 11.69 5.07
CA VAL A 87 1.06 10.83 5.06
C VAL A 87 1.25 9.67 4.07
N PRO A 88 1.32 8.41 4.55
CA PRO A 88 1.41 7.28 3.66
C PRO A 88 0.08 7.02 2.95
N LEU A 89 0.15 6.64 1.68
CA LEU A 89 -1.01 6.47 0.81
C LEU A 89 -1.21 5.00 0.43
N ILE A 90 -2.41 4.48 0.62
CA ILE A 90 -2.84 3.23 0.00
C ILE A 90 -3.37 3.55 -1.39
N VAL A 91 -2.75 2.98 -2.41
CA VAL A 91 -3.16 3.15 -3.81
C VAL A 91 -3.66 1.82 -4.35
N ILE A 92 -4.86 1.87 -4.95
CA ILE A 92 -5.41 0.76 -5.73
C ILE A 92 -4.90 0.93 -7.15
N LEU A 93 -3.99 0.05 -7.56
CA LEU A 93 -3.51 0.05 -8.93
C LEU A 93 -4.60 -0.57 -9.81
N PRO A 94 -5.07 0.13 -10.85
CA PRO A 94 -6.04 -0.45 -11.78
C PRO A 94 -5.38 -1.66 -12.43
N GLY A 95 -5.89 -2.85 -12.11
CA GLY A 95 -5.46 -4.07 -12.76
C GLY A 95 -5.77 -4.04 -14.26
N ILE A 96 -5.20 -5.01 -14.98
CA ILE A 96 -5.73 -5.40 -16.29
C ILE A 96 -7.20 -5.81 -16.07
N PRO A 97 -8.16 -5.43 -16.93
CA PRO A 97 -9.53 -5.91 -16.82
C PRO A 97 -9.54 -7.43 -16.58
N GLU A 98 -10.36 -7.89 -15.63
CA GLU A 98 -10.48 -9.30 -15.22
C GLU A 98 -9.33 -9.86 -14.34
N VAL A 99 -8.35 -9.04 -13.95
CA VAL A 99 -7.29 -9.40 -13.00
C VAL A 99 -7.55 -8.76 -11.63
N THR A 100 -7.22 -9.49 -10.56
CA THR A 100 -7.30 -9.03 -9.17
C THR A 100 -6.62 -7.67 -9.00
N GLN A 101 -7.36 -6.69 -8.46
CA GLN A 101 -6.81 -5.37 -8.14
C GLN A 101 -5.81 -5.49 -6.98
N HIS A 102 -4.65 -4.84 -7.12
CA HIS A 102 -3.62 -4.85 -6.10
C HIS A 102 -3.62 -3.51 -5.35
N ALA A 103 -3.79 -3.58 -4.03
CA ALA A 103 -3.61 -2.45 -3.13
C ALA A 103 -2.16 -2.43 -2.64
N SER A 104 -1.48 -1.32 -2.83
CA SER A 104 -0.09 -1.12 -2.41
C SER A 104 0.02 0.18 -1.64
N ILE A 105 1.04 0.30 -0.78
CA ILE A 105 1.34 1.55 -0.08
C ILE A 105 2.45 2.26 -0.83
N ILE A 106 2.30 3.55 -1.07
CA ILE A 106 3.37 4.39 -1.59
C ILE A 106 4.14 4.97 -0.41
N THR A 107 5.44 4.68 -0.37
CA THR A 107 6.36 5.20 0.65
C THR A 107 7.03 6.49 0.19
N GLY A 108 7.20 6.68 -1.12
CA GLY A 108 7.97 7.81 -1.60
C GLY A 108 8.01 7.96 -3.11
N TYR A 109 8.86 8.87 -3.57
CA TYR A 109 9.13 9.07 -4.99
C TYR A 109 10.56 9.57 -5.24
N ASN A 110 11.01 9.41 -6.48
CA ASN A 110 12.25 10.01 -6.97
C ASN A 110 11.96 10.80 -8.25
N ASP A 111 12.15 12.11 -8.19
CA ASP A 111 11.89 13.01 -9.32
C ASP A 111 12.91 12.90 -10.46
N GLU A 112 14.18 12.60 -10.13
CA GLU A 112 15.25 12.44 -11.13
C GLU A 112 14.97 11.20 -12.00
N GLU A 113 14.65 10.09 -11.35
CA GLU A 113 14.36 8.81 -12.01
C GLU A 113 12.90 8.68 -12.48
N LYS A 114 12.03 9.63 -12.09
CA LYS A 114 10.58 9.62 -12.35
C LYS A 114 9.91 8.32 -11.86
N THR A 115 10.27 7.88 -10.66
CA THR A 115 9.79 6.63 -10.06
C THR A 115 8.98 6.87 -8.80
N ILE A 116 8.03 5.97 -8.53
CA ILE A 116 7.29 5.89 -7.28
C ILE A 116 7.81 4.70 -6.48
N LEU A 117 8.05 4.93 -5.20
CA LEU A 117 8.54 3.92 -4.26
C LEU A 117 7.33 3.27 -3.59
N HIS A 118 7.23 1.96 -3.76
CA HIS A 118 6.19 1.14 -3.14
C HIS A 118 6.75 0.45 -1.90
N TYR A 119 5.91 0.34 -0.88
CA TYR A 119 6.19 -0.50 0.27
C TYR A 119 6.29 -1.96 -0.17
N ILE A 120 7.38 -2.60 0.22
CA ILE A 120 7.68 -3.99 -0.09
C ILE A 120 7.91 -4.72 1.23
N GLN A 121 6.99 -5.65 1.56
CA GLN A 121 7.11 -6.53 2.72
C GLN A 121 8.02 -7.73 2.41
N THR A 122 8.68 -8.32 3.41
CA THR A 122 9.56 -9.50 3.30
C THR A 122 8.83 -10.84 2.98
N GLY A 123 7.87 -10.84 2.07
CA GLY A 123 7.16 -12.02 1.58
C GLY A 123 7.80 -12.71 0.36
N PRO A 124 7.30 -13.89 -0.06
CA PRO A 124 7.75 -14.54 -1.29
C PRO A 124 7.33 -13.71 -2.52
N PHE A 125 8.32 -13.27 -3.31
CA PHE A 125 8.08 -12.49 -4.53
C PHE A 125 8.14 -13.34 -5.79
N LEU A 126 7.14 -13.22 -6.65
CA LEU A 126 7.29 -13.59 -8.06
C LEU A 126 8.02 -12.46 -8.79
N LYS A 127 9.29 -12.71 -9.16
CA LYS A 127 10.11 -11.75 -9.92
C LYS A 127 10.09 -12.12 -11.39
N ILE A 128 9.46 -11.28 -12.22
CA ILE A 128 9.50 -11.39 -13.68
C ILE A 128 10.35 -10.24 -14.21
N TYR A 129 11.39 -10.54 -14.99
CA TYR A 129 12.20 -9.53 -15.67
C TYR A 129 12.15 -9.75 -17.18
N LEU A 130 12.02 -8.66 -17.94
CA LEU A 130 12.14 -8.66 -19.39
C LEU A 130 13.46 -7.97 -19.74
N LYS A 131 14.34 -8.70 -20.43
CA LYS A 131 15.62 -8.16 -20.92
C LYS A 131 15.60 -8.12 -22.44
N LYS A 132 15.82 -6.93 -23.02
CA LYS A 132 16.02 -6.78 -24.46
C LYS A 132 17.40 -7.30 -24.85
N ASN A 133 17.48 -8.24 -25.79
CA ASN A 133 18.76 -8.70 -26.33
C ASN A 133 19.37 -7.62 -27.26
N GLY A 134 20.62 -7.23 -26.99
CA GLY A 134 21.50 -6.61 -27.99
C GLY A 134 21.24 -5.15 -28.42
N LEU A 135 20.33 -4.40 -27.81
CA LEU A 135 20.10 -2.99 -28.16
C LEU A 135 20.21 -2.08 -26.94
N LYS A 136 21.02 -1.02 -27.05
CA LYS A 136 21.15 0.04 -26.04
C LYS A 136 19.78 0.70 -25.79
N LYS A 137 19.54 1.11 -24.54
CA LYS A 137 18.36 1.87 -24.10
C LYS A 137 18.20 3.06 -25.06
N ALA A 138 17.03 3.25 -25.65
CA ALA A 138 16.76 4.45 -26.43
C ALA A 138 16.78 5.62 -25.46
N ASN A 139 17.65 6.60 -25.71
CA ASN A 139 17.74 7.84 -24.94
C ASN A 139 16.48 8.69 -25.15
#